data_AF-A0A8X6V0J0-F1
#
_entry.id   AF-A0A8X6V0J0-F1
#
_cell.length_a   1.000
_cell.length_b   1.000
_cell.length_c   1.000
_cell.angle_alpha   90.00
_cell.angle_beta   90.00
_cell.angle_gamma   90.00
#
_symmetry.space_group_name_H-M   'P 1'
#
loop_
_entity.id
_entity.type
_entity.pdbx_description
1 polymer ?
#
loop_
_entity_poly.entity_id
_entity_poly.type
_entity_poly.pdbx_seq_one_letter_code
_entity_poly.pdbx_strand_id
1 'polypeptide(L)' 'MDWPAYSPDLNPIAYVWDMLGGRIAAREPPPTFLSELRRALLDEWCNIPHDPIDNLILSMPRRCKACIASSRRHTPY' A
#
# COMPACT_ATOMS: atom_id res chain seq x y z
N MET A 1 10.79 -0.90 -18.53
CA MET A 1 10.52 -1.97 -17.53
C MET A 1 9.07 -2.35 -17.72
N ASP A 2 8.80 -3.52 -18.29
CA ASP A 2 7.43 -3.95 -18.58
C ASP A 2 6.79 -4.50 -17.31
N TRP A 3 5.72 -3.85 -16.84
CA TRP A 3 4.96 -4.29 -15.67
C TRP A 3 4.04 -5.45 -16.06
N PRO A 4 4.11 -6.62 -15.41
CA PRO A 4 3.20 -7.70 -15.71
C PRO A 4 1.77 -7.34 -15.29
N ALA A 5 0.80 -7.65 -16.15
CA ALA A 5 -0.63 -7.52 -15.82
C ALA A 5 -0.99 -8.43 -14.63
N TYR A 6 -1.96 -7.99 -13.81
CA TYR A 6 -2.47 -8.74 -12.64
C TYR A 6 -1.46 -9.00 -11.50
N SER A 7 -0.58 -8.04 -11.21
CA SER A 7 0.33 -8.13 -10.05
C SER A 7 0.06 -7.01 -9.04
N PRO A 8 -1.03 -7.08 -8.25
CA PRO A 8 -1.28 -6.12 -7.17
C PRO A 8 -0.16 -6.16 -6.12
N ASP A 9 0.46 -7.34 -5.93
CA ASP A 9 1.64 -7.60 -5.09
C ASP A 9 2.86 -6.74 -5.48
N LEU A 10 2.85 -6.19 -6.69
CA LEU A 10 3.91 -5.33 -7.19
C LEU A 10 3.57 -3.85 -7.04
N ASN A 11 2.32 -3.44 -6.80
CA ASN A 11 1.94 -2.03 -6.87
C ASN A 11 2.13 -1.31 -5.52
N PRO A 12 3.16 -0.46 -5.34
CA PRO A 12 3.43 0.15 -4.05
C PRO A 12 2.31 1.09 -3.60
N ILE A 13 1.56 1.69 -4.54
CA ILE A 13 0.46 2.58 -4.19
C ILE A 13 -0.73 1.82 -3.58
N ALA A 14 -0.93 0.55 -3.95
CA ALA A 14 -2.00 -0.27 -3.37
C ALA A 14 -1.73 -0.52 -1.88
N TYR A 15 -0.47 -0.76 -1.53
CA TYR A 15 -0.04 -0.89 -0.15
C TYR A 15 -0.24 0.40 0.66
N VAL A 16 0.07 1.56 0.06
CA VAL A 16 -0.16 2.87 0.71
C VAL A 16 -1.66 3.12 0.96
N TRP A 17 -2.53 2.75 0.01
CA TRP A 17 -3.98 2.85 0.18
C TRP A 17 -4.50 1.96 1.31
N ASP A 18 -4.01 0.72 1.41
CA ASP A 18 -4.39 -0.19 2.49
C ASP A 18 -3.99 0.37 3.87
N MET A 19 -2.75 0.87 3.99
CA MET A 19 -2.27 1.49 5.22
C MET A 19 -3.08 2.74 5.60
N LEU A 20 -3.45 3.58 4.62
CA LEU A 20 -4.29 4.74 4.87
C LEU A 20 -5.69 4.33 5.35
N GLY A 21 -6.30 3.33 4.72
CA GLY A 21 -7.60 2.80 5.10
C GLY A 21 -7.61 2.25 6.53
N GLY A 22 -6.60 1.44 6.88
CA GLY A 22 -6.43 0.90 8.23
C GLY A 22 -6.25 1.99 9.29
N ARG A 23 -5.48 3.04 8.98
CA ARG A 23 -5.28 4.18 9.90
C ARG A 23 -6.55 4.97 10.14
N ILE A 24 -7.31 5.27 9.09
CA ILE A 24 -8.60 5.95 9.22
C ILE A 24 -9.59 5.13 10.04
N ALA A 25 -9.64 3.81 9.82
CA ALA A 25 -10.50 2.90 10.58
C ALA A 25 -10.11 2.80 12.07
N ALA A 26 -8.83 3.00 12.40
CA ALA A 26 -8.31 2.96 13.77
C ALA A 26 -8.42 4.30 14.52
N ARG A 27 -8.90 5.38 13.89
CA ARG A 27 -9.06 6.67 14.58
C ARG A 27 -10.19 6.64 15.60
N GLU A 28 -9.92 7.20 16.76
CA GLU A 28 -10.90 7.43 17.83
C GLU A 28 -10.98 8.92 18.17
N PRO A 29 -12.16 9.57 18.08
CA PRO A 29 -13.41 9.03 17.53
C PRO A 29 -13.34 8.84 16.00
N PRO A 30 -14.13 7.91 15.44
CA PRO A 30 -14.21 7.74 14.00
C PRO A 30 -14.82 9.00 13.35
N PRO A 31 -14.36 9.39 12.15
CA PRO A 31 -14.92 10.54 11.44
C PRO A 31 -16.38 10.27 11.07
N THR A 32 -17.27 11.20 11.43
CA THR A 32 -18.72 11.05 11.25
C THR A 32 -19.27 11.86 10.08
N PHE A 33 -18.56 12.93 9.69
CA PHE A 33 -18.94 13.78 8.57
C PHE A 33 -17.85 13.85 7.50
N LEU A 34 -18.24 14.19 6.27
CA LEU A 34 -17.33 14.26 5.11
C LEU A 34 -16.14 15.22 5.36
N SER A 35 -16.36 16.33 6.06
CA SER A 35 -15.31 17.28 6.42
C SER A 35 -14.27 16.68 7.38
N GLU A 36 -14.73 15.92 8.37
CA GLU A 36 -13.88 15.21 9.32
C GLU A 36 -13.09 14.10 8.64
N LEU A 37 -13.74 13.34 7.76
CA LEU A 37 -13.08 12.30 6.97
C LEU A 37 -12.01 12.91 6.06
N ARG A 38 -12.30 14.02 5.37
CA ARG A 38 -11.33 14.72 4.53
C ARG A 38 -10.12 15.19 5.34
N ARG A 39 -10.34 15.76 6.52
CA ARG A 39 -9.25 16.18 7.41
C ARG A 39 -8.44 14.98 7.90
N ALA A 40 -9.12 13.93 8.38
CA ALA A 40 -8.46 12.71 8.84
C ALA A 40 -7.61 12.07 7.74
N LEU A 41 -8.10 12.03 6.49
CA LEU A 41 -7.34 11.54 5.34
C LEU A 41 -6.06 12.35 5.11
N LEU A 42 -6.13 13.68 5.17
CA LEU A 42 -4.96 14.54 5.00
C LEU A 42 -3.96 14.37 6.16
N ASP A 43 -4.46 14.31 7.40
CA ASP A 43 -3.65 14.12 8.59
C ASP A 43 -2.91 12.77 8.55
N GLU A 44 -3.63 11.68 8.28
CA GLU A 44 -3.01 10.35 8.20
C GLU A 44 -2.06 10.25 7.03
N TRP A 45 -2.40 10.83 5.87
CA TRP A 45 -1.52 10.83 4.71
C TRP A 45 -0.15 11.45 5.02
N CYS A 46 -0.13 12.58 5.74
CA CYS A 46 1.12 13.22 6.16
C CYS A 46 1.87 12.44 7.25
N ASN A 47 1.18 11.57 8.01
CA ASN A 47 1.74 10.75 9.08
C ASN A 47 2.07 9.32 8.65
N ILE A 48 1.95 9.00 7.37
CA ILE A 48 2.35 7.71 6.83
C ILE A 48 3.88 7.58 6.96
N PRO A 49 4.39 6.54 7.66
CA PRO A 49 5.81 6.30 7.76
C PRO A 49 6.36 5.89 6.39
N HIS A 50 7.52 6.43 6.05
CA HIS A 50 8.20 6.12 4.80
C HIS A 50 8.94 4.78 4.85
N ASP A 51 9.44 4.34 6.01
CA ASP A 51 10.22 3.10 6.14
C ASP A 51 9.53 1.86 5.55
N PRO A 52 8.22 1.59 5.78
CA PRO A 52 7.54 0.45 5.16
C PRO A 52 7.44 0.56 3.63
N ILE A 53 7.27 1.78 3.12
CA ILE A 53 7.21 2.07 1.68
C ILE A 53 8.58 1.86 1.04
N ASP A 54 9.64 2.37 1.67
CA ASP A 54 11.01 2.21 1.21
C ASP A 54 11.42 0.73 1.23
N ASN A 55 11.08 0.00 2.30
CA ASN A 55 11.29 -1.44 2.37
C ASN A 55 10.55 -2.19 1.25
N LEU A 56 9.32 -1.78 0.93
CA LEU A 56 8.56 -2.36 -0.19
C LEU A 56 9.28 -2.11 -1.51
N ILE A 57 9.68 -0.86 -1.80
CA ILE A 57 10.42 -0.47 -3.00
C ILE A 57 11.73 -1.27 -3.12
N LEU A 58 12.51 -1.36 -2.04
CA LEU A 58 13.76 -2.11 -2.01
C LEU A 58 13.55 -3.62 -2.20
N SER A 59 12.38 -4.15 -1.79
CA SER A 59 12.02 -5.56 -1.99
C SER A 59 11.53 -5.87 -3.42
N MET A 60 11.17 -4.86 -4.22
CA MET A 60 10.57 -5.03 -5.54
C MET A 60 11.39 -5.91 -6.49
N PRO A 61 12.74 -5.78 -6.61
CA PRO A 61 13.52 -6.67 -7.46
C PRO A 61 13.39 -8.14 -7.07
N ARG A 62 13.26 -8.45 -5.77
CA ARG A 62 13.05 -9.81 -5.28
C ARG A 62 11.63 -10.29 -5.55
N ARG A 63 10.62 -9.46 -5.32
CA ARG A 63 9.21 -9.75 -5.62
C ARG A 63 9.00 -10.02 -7.12
N CYS A 64 9.58 -9.20 -8.00
CA CYS A 64 9.54 -9.39 -9.44
C CYS A 64 10.19 -10.72 -9.87
N LYS A 65 11.37 -11.07 -9.31
CA LYS A 65 12.02 -12.37 -9.57
C LYS A 65 11.14 -13.54 -9.13
N ALA A 66 10.50 -13.44 -7.95
CA ALA A 66 9.59 -14.46 -7.46
C ALA A 66 8.36 -14.63 -8.37
N CYS A 67 7.77 -13.52 -8.85
CA CYS A 67 6.64 -13.53 -9.78
C CYS A 67 6.99 -14.14 -11.15
N ILE A 68 8.21 -13.87 -11.65
CA ILE A 68 8.71 -14.49 -12.88
C ILE A 68 8.92 -16.00 -12.66
N ALA A 69 9.54 -16.39 -11.55
CA ALA A 69 9.79 -17.79 -11.20
C ALA A 69 8.49 -18.59 -10.98
N SER A 70 7.44 -17.95 -10.46
CA SER A 70 6.12 -18.57 -10.31
C SER A 70 5.32 -18.69 -11.62
N SER A 71 5.91 -18.33 -12.77
CA SER A 71 5.21 -18.26 -14.06
C SER A 71 3.94 -17.40 -14.01
N ARG A 72 4.01 -16.24 -13.34
CA ARG A 72 2.88 -15.31 -13.12
C ARG A 72 1.74 -15.84 -12.24
N ARG A 73 1.97 -16.92 -11.46
CA ARG A 73 1.05 -17.35 -10.40
C ARG A 73 1.30 -16.57 -9.11
N HIS A 74 0.31 -16.56 -8.22
CA HIS A 74 0.35 -15.78 -6.98
C HIS A 74 1.61 -16.04 -6.16
N THR A 75 2.27 -14.95 -5.74
CA THR A 75 3.40 -14.98 -4.82
C THR A 75 2.91 -14.76 -3.38
N PRO A 76 3.64 -15.20 -2.35
CA PRO A 76 3.20 -15.10 -0.95
C PRO A 76 3.27 -13.67 -0.37
N TYR A 77 3.15 -12.64 -1.21
CA TYR A 77 3.60 -11.27 -0.96
C TYR A 77 2.53 -10.21 -1.20
#